data_AF-A0AAD6I089-F1
#
_entry.id   AF-A0AAD6I089-F1
#
_cell.length_a   1.000
_cell.length_b   1.000
_cell.length_c   1.000
_cell.angle_alpha   90.00
_cell.angle_beta   90.00
_cell.angle_gamma   90.00
#
_symmetry.space_group_name_H-M   'P 1'
#
loop_
_entity.id
_entity.type
_entity.pdbx_description
1 polymer ?
#
loop_
_entity_poly.entity_id
_entity_poly.type
_entity_poly.pdbx_seq_one_letter_code
_entity_poly.pdbx_strand_id
1 'polypeptide(L)' 'MERGLERTNLAFRLADIFRSLTSQRLDVAFKTTQEIQRSKADKVVVIEMFHVKSYEETYMLDKSYPTTVRIFHV' A
#
# COMPACT_ATOMS: atom_id res chain seq x y z
N MET A 1 -10.26 17.13 15.46
CA MET A 1 -8.88 16.93 14.97
C MET A 1 -8.44 15.46 14.99
N GLU A 2 -9.18 14.53 15.61
CA GLU A 2 -8.79 13.12 15.77
C GLU A 2 -8.82 12.28 14.48
N ARG A 3 -9.82 12.45 13.60
CA ARG A 3 -9.89 11.72 12.31
C ARG A 3 -8.68 11.94 11.39
N GLY A 4 -8.04 13.10 11.49
CA GLY A 4 -6.83 13.39 10.70
C GLY A 4 -5.64 12.57 11.19
N LEU A 5 -5.46 12.50 12.51
CA LEU A 5 -4.38 11.75 13.15
C LEU A 5 -4.50 10.24 12.91
N GLU A 6 -5.71 9.69 12.96
CA GLU A 6 -6.00 8.28 12.66
C GLU A 6 -5.70 7.92 11.20
N ARG A 7 -6.04 8.82 10.26
CA ARG A 7 -5.72 8.64 8.83
C ARG A 7 -4.22 8.71 8.56
N THR A 8 -3.52 9.67 9.16
CA THR A 8 -2.06 9.77 9.07
C THR A 8 -1.42 8.48 9.60
N ASN A 9 -1.93 7.93 10.69
CA ASN A 9 -1.45 6.67 11.26
C ASN A 9 -1.69 5.46 10.33
N LEU A 10 -2.85 5.39 9.64
CA LEU A 10 -3.10 4.32 8.66
C LEU A 10 -2.14 4.42 7.46
N ALA A 11 -1.97 5.61 6.87
CA ALA A 11 -1.09 5.79 5.72
C ALA A 11 0.37 5.39 6.02
N PHE A 12 0.89 5.76 7.20
CA PHE A 12 2.23 5.33 7.63
C PHE A 12 2.34 3.83 7.81
N ARG A 13 1.33 3.18 8.43
CA ARG A 13 1.31 1.72 8.58
C ARG A 13 1.28 1.02 7.23
N LEU A 14 0.47 1.49 6.27
CA LEU A 14 0.40 0.89 4.94
C LEU A 14 1.74 1.02 4.20
N ALA A 15 2.40 2.18 4.28
CA ALA A 15 3.70 2.37 3.68
C ALA A 15 4.76 1.40 4.24
N ASP A 16 4.76 1.19 5.57
CA ASP A 16 5.70 0.26 6.20
C ASP A 16 5.44 -1.20 5.84
N ILE A 17 4.16 -1.61 5.80
CA ILE A 17 3.73 -2.95 5.34
C ILE A 17 4.20 -3.17 3.89
N PHE A 18 3.97 -2.22 3.00
CA PHE A 18 4.34 -2.32 1.59
C PHE A 18 5.85 -2.40 1.34
N ARG A 19 6.64 -1.64 2.11
CA ARG A 19 8.10 -1.68 2.03
C ARG A 19 8.65 -3.02 2.53
N SER A 20 8.06 -3.57 3.59
CA SER A 20 8.63 -4.69 4.35
C SER A 20 8.16 -6.07 3.90
N LEU A 21 7.02 -6.16 3.21
CA LEU A 21 6.41 -7.43 2.83
C LEU A 21 6.51 -7.71 1.33
N THR A 22 6.50 -8.99 0.96
CA THR A 22 6.30 -9.45 -0.40
C THR A 22 4.82 -9.41 -0.79
N SER A 23 4.50 -9.47 -2.09
CA SER A 23 3.12 -9.47 -2.60
C SER A 23 2.24 -10.49 -1.88
N GLN A 24 2.73 -11.71 -1.69
CA GLN A 24 2.00 -12.79 -1.03
C GLN A 24 1.66 -12.48 0.44
N ARG A 25 2.50 -11.70 1.14
CA ARG A 25 2.26 -11.32 2.54
C ARG A 25 1.46 -10.02 2.68
N LEU A 26 1.40 -9.19 1.63
CA LEU A 26 0.60 -7.97 1.60
C LEU A 26 -0.90 -8.27 1.69
N ASP A 27 -1.41 -9.25 0.95
CA ASP A 27 -2.83 -9.64 0.99
C ASP A 27 -3.30 -9.99 2.42
N VAL A 28 -2.49 -10.76 3.15
CA VAL A 28 -2.78 -11.13 4.54
C VAL A 28 -2.78 -9.89 5.45
N ALA A 29 -1.78 -9.02 5.32
CA ALA A 29 -1.66 -7.82 6.15
C ALA A 29 -2.81 -6.80 5.90
N PHE A 30 -3.27 -6.68 4.65
CA PHE A 30 -4.40 -5.81 4.32
C PHE A 30 -5.74 -6.38 4.82
N LYS A 31 -5.90 -7.70 4.82
CA LYS A 31 -7.08 -8.36 5.42
C LYS A 31 -7.16 -8.18 6.92
N THR A 32 -6.04 -8.16 7.63
CA THR A 32 -6.02 -7.99 9.10
C THR A 32 -6.15 -6.53 9.56
N THR A 33 -5.99 -5.56 8.66
CA THR A 33 -6.12 -4.13 8.99
C THR A 33 -7.59 -3.68 8.91
N GLN A 34 -8.21 -3.44 10.06
CA GLN A 34 -9.65 -3.20 10.15
C GLN A 34 -10.09 -1.88 9.50
N GLU A 35 -9.24 -0.84 9.53
CA GLU A 35 -9.55 0.46 8.93
C GLU A 35 -9.80 0.34 7.42
N ILE A 36 -9.01 -0.51 6.73
CA ILE A 36 -9.16 -0.79 5.29
C ILE A 36 -10.52 -1.42 5.02
N GLN A 37 -10.96 -2.36 5.87
CA GLN A 37 -12.23 -3.06 5.66
C GLN A 37 -13.45 -2.13 5.73
N ARG A 38 -13.33 -1.01 6.45
CA ARG A 38 -14.40 -0.03 6.67
C ARG A 38 -14.46 1.07 5.61
N SER A 39 -13.48 1.18 4.73
CA SER A 39 -13.33 2.31 3.81
C SER A 39 -13.11 1.87 2.37
N LYS A 40 -14.01 2.29 1.47
CA LYS A 40 -13.90 1.97 0.04
C LYS A 40 -12.63 2.57 -0.59
N ALA A 41 -12.25 3.79 -0.18
CA ALA A 41 -11.04 4.44 -0.68
C ALA A 41 -9.78 3.65 -0.27
N ASP A 42 -9.72 3.23 1.00
CA ASP A 42 -8.56 2.48 1.51
C ASP A 42 -8.46 1.08 0.87
N LYS A 43 -9.60 0.46 0.51
CA LYS A 43 -9.64 -0.78 -0.29
C LYS A 43 -9.01 -0.62 -1.68
N VAL A 44 -9.27 0.50 -2.35
CA VAL A 44 -8.67 0.76 -3.67
C VAL A 44 -7.16 0.95 -3.52
N VAL A 45 -6.73 1.73 -2.53
CA VAL A 45 -5.31 1.96 -2.24
C VAL A 45 -4.57 0.64 -2.04
N VAL A 46 -5.08 -0.29 -1.23
CA VAL A 46 -4.39 -1.56 -1.00
C VAL A 46 -4.33 -2.48 -2.22
N ILE A 47 -5.34 -2.43 -3.09
CA ILE A 47 -5.35 -3.19 -4.34
C ILE A 47 -4.26 -2.65 -5.27
N GLU A 48 -4.16 -1.33 -5.42
CA GLU A 48 -3.09 -0.70 -6.20
C GLU A 48 -1.71 -1.02 -5.63
N MET A 49 -1.53 -0.97 -4.30
CA MET A 49 -0.28 -1.38 -3.66
C MET A 49 0.06 -2.85 -3.95
N PHE A 50 -0.93 -3.75 -3.93
CA PHE A 50 -0.69 -5.15 -4.29
C PHE A 50 -0.24 -5.29 -5.76
N HIS A 51 -0.88 -4.57 -6.68
CA HIS A 51 -0.50 -4.56 -8.10
C HIS A 51 0.91 -4.03 -8.31
N VAL A 52 1.28 -2.92 -7.68
CA VAL A 52 2.64 -2.35 -7.76
C VAL A 52 3.66 -3.34 -7.22
N LYS A 53 3.41 -3.97 -6.06
CA LYS A 53 4.35 -4.94 -5.50
C LYS A 53 4.53 -6.16 -6.41
N SER A 54 3.42 -6.68 -6.93
CA SER A 54 3.44 -7.83 -7.82
C SER A 54 4.21 -7.52 -9.10
N TYR A 55 4.07 -6.28 -9.62
CA TYR A 55 4.86 -5.79 -10.73
C TYR A 55 6.36 -5.68 -10.39
N GLU A 56 6.72 -5.04 -9.27
CA GLU A 56 8.12 -4.94 -8.82
C GLU A 56 8.79 -6.31 -8.71
N GLU A 57 8.09 -7.29 -8.14
CA GLU A 57 8.59 -8.66 -7.97
C GLU A 57 8.70 -9.42 -9.29
N THR A 58 7.68 -9.31 -10.17
CA THR A 58 7.65 -10.03 -11.46
C THR A 58 8.75 -9.53 -12.40
N TYR A 59 8.98 -8.22 -12.43
CA TYR A 59 9.92 -7.61 -13.36
C TYR A 59 11.32 -7.46 -12.79
N MET A 60 11.59 -8.01 -11.59
CA MET A 60 12.85 -7.86 -10.86
C MET A 60 13.40 -6.44 -11.03
N LEU A 61 12.55 -5.43 -10.81
CA LEU A 61 12.97 -4.04 -10.93
C LEU A 61 14.07 -3.83 -9.89
N ASP A 62 15.29 -3.92 -10.40
CA ASP A 62 16.51 -3.83 -9.65
C ASP A 62 16.43 -2.50 -8.89
N LYS A 63 16.58 -2.56 -7.56
CA LYS A 63 16.37 -1.43 -6.64
C LYS A 63 17.26 -0.21 -6.93
N SER A 64 18.08 -0.27 -7.98
CA SER A 64 18.97 0.75 -8.50
C SER A 64 18.29 1.82 -9.36
N TYR A 65 17.04 1.64 -9.81
CA TYR A 65 16.33 2.68 -10.55
C TYR A 65 15.21 3.32 -9.72
N PRO A 66 15.20 4.66 -9.54
CA PRO A 66 14.10 5.32 -8.84
C PRO A 66 12.84 5.24 -9.71
N THR A 67 11.95 4.30 -9.37
CA THR A 67 10.62 4.20 -9.97
C THR A 67 9.83 5.44 -9.56
N THR A 68 9.76 6.42 -10.46
CA THR A 68 8.98 7.63 -10.27
C THR A 68 7.51 7.27 -10.46
N VAL A 69 6.83 6.86 -9.38
CA VAL A 69 5.38 6.63 -9.41
C VAL A 69 4.70 8.00 -9.43
N ARG A 70 4.19 8.40 -10.61
CA ARG A 70 3.31 9.58 -10.74
C ARG A 70 1.93 9.21 -10.23
N ILE A 71 1.58 9.70 -9.05
CA ILE A 71 0.22 9.64 -8.52
C ILE A 71 -0.60 10.74 -9.20
N PHE A 72 -1.50 10.36 -10.10
CA PHE A 72 -2.48 11.28 -10.65
C PHE A 72 -3.63 11.45 -9.65
N HIS A 73 -3.89 12.69 -9.24
CA HIS A 73 -5.09 13.03 -8.48
C HIS A 73 -6.24 13.20 -9.48
N VAL A 74 -7.32 12.42 -9.31
CA VAL A 74 -8.60 12.57 -10.02
C VAL A 74 -9.64 13.05 -9.02
#